data_AF-A0A8J2SS40-F1
#
_entry.id   AF-A0A8J2SS40-F1
#
_cell.length_a   1.000
_cell.length_b   1.000
_cell.length_c   1.000
_cell.angle_alpha   90.00
_cell.angle_beta   90.00
_cell.angle_gamma   90.00
#
_symmetry.space_group_name_H-M   'P 1'
#
loop_
_entity.id
_entity.type
_entity.pdbx_description
1 polymer ?
#
loop_
_entity_poly.entity_id
_entity_poly.type
_entity_poly.pdbx_seq_one_letter_code
_entity_poly.pdbx_strand_id
1 'polypeptide(L)'
;MCPPSAPSPRLDPPPPPSPRLAEAVTDELDKAAARAYRLQYQSYRRGSATGVIGEAPDDPRRQLALDEDEEDSGHASTSEAAEVAFNELLEWRLEYQAYRAGAAKGAKGRASGKKWPLETLRMLPVARLAAHVRTQRKQLASAKSCIHAHVGCGRLGLGLVVPSLAKGCDKIILVQRPSAAWTLNEKVLEDGSQIACCVNSHKVLTLEVCSAADADVAERLSKSEHGLLLLSTSQKHMDAVASVATSSSVSLGPALAKGLEPLAAALRRKGSCLVCYAAENDHDAVERYAKTDVPFRLVPLLVDRVCTGRELTQSETGYVVDTTTEPWRGEIVVMRGEDDVDDGGAFPFGGEGVYRPPSAAAAQFLHRRKILTVNGTHTTLAFLTLAAKEPPPHKGLPKGDYELVRCIADENDDDFLDAEEAYRQVWCFAVARQLLLLFESDVEVAEAALAECDDDASSEVKREALVEALLSNARAAIERLGRGGDLTSRVLGAGVVKRYEGRLLPVAKFLECAALARSFMKTPLARLLLRKARLTETTLRLTVLGLTADAARFAEKTPDTSTPKTPPQSPRKAPKPPTPLSAKRRIQSSTNLFGMVPR
;
A
#
# COMPACT_ATOMS: atom_id res chain seq x y z
N MET A 1 -37.07 -52.54 -37.12
CA MET A 1 -35.73 -51.99 -36.84
C MET A 1 -35.63 -50.64 -37.53
N CYS A 2 -35.82 -49.55 -36.80
CA CYS A 2 -35.60 -48.19 -37.29
C CYS A 2 -34.15 -47.78 -37.00
N PRO A 3 -33.48 -47.00 -37.87
CA PRO A 3 -32.11 -46.56 -37.63
C PRO A 3 -32.09 -45.50 -36.51
N PRO A 4 -30.99 -45.41 -35.73
CA PRO A 4 -30.87 -44.40 -34.69
C PRO A 4 -30.71 -43.01 -35.31
N SER A 5 -31.50 -42.07 -34.80
CA SER A 5 -31.46 -40.65 -35.13
C SER A 5 -30.13 -40.02 -34.72
N ALA A 6 -29.57 -39.20 -35.61
CA ALA A 6 -28.33 -38.46 -35.39
C ALA A 6 -28.45 -37.48 -34.19
N PRO A 7 -27.37 -37.24 -33.44
CA PRO A 7 -27.39 -36.31 -32.32
C PRO A 7 -27.55 -34.87 -32.81
N SER A 8 -28.49 -34.14 -32.20
CA SER A 8 -28.71 -32.72 -32.45
C SER A 8 -27.44 -31.90 -32.19
N PRO A 9 -27.17 -30.84 -32.98
CA PRO A 9 -26.04 -29.97 -32.75
C PRO A 9 -26.18 -29.29 -31.38
N ARG A 10 -25.13 -29.38 -30.56
CA ARG A 10 -25.03 -28.62 -29.32
C ARG A 10 -25.06 -27.14 -29.69
N LEU A 11 -26.12 -26.45 -29.28
CA LEU A 11 -26.15 -24.99 -29.30
C LEU A 11 -25.08 -24.51 -28.32
N ASP A 12 -24.16 -23.67 -28.80
CA ASP A 12 -23.18 -23.01 -27.94
C ASP A 12 -23.92 -22.24 -26.82
N PRO A 13 -23.38 -22.25 -25.59
CA PRO A 13 -23.94 -21.43 -24.53
C PRO A 13 -23.91 -19.95 -24.96
N PRO A 14 -24.94 -19.16 -24.60
CA PRO A 14 -24.94 -17.73 -24.92
C PRO A 14 -23.69 -17.07 -24.34
N PRO A 15 -23.12 -16.07 -25.04
CA PRO A 15 -21.96 -15.35 -24.53
C PRO A 15 -22.26 -14.78 -23.13
N PRO A 16 -21.26 -14.72 -22.24
CA PRO A 16 -21.45 -14.14 -20.92
C PRO A 16 -21.94 -12.69 -21.07
N PRO A 17 -22.86 -12.24 -20.20
CA PRO A 17 -23.38 -10.88 -20.28
C PRO A 17 -22.24 -9.87 -20.23
N SER A 18 -22.26 -8.90 -21.14
CA SER A 18 -21.30 -7.81 -21.17
C SER A 18 -21.14 -7.20 -19.76
N PRO A 19 -19.91 -6.90 -19.33
CA PRO A 19 -19.68 -6.38 -17.99
C PRO A 19 -20.47 -5.09 -17.80
N ARG A 20 -21.48 -5.13 -16.92
CA ARG A 20 -22.17 -3.91 -16.50
C ARG A 20 -21.19 -3.08 -15.67
N LEU A 21 -20.78 -1.94 -16.22
CA LEU A 21 -20.17 -0.88 -15.43
C LEU A 21 -21.15 -0.52 -14.30
N ALA A 22 -20.63 -0.31 -13.09
CA ALA A 22 -21.42 0.41 -12.08
C ALA A 22 -21.79 1.80 -12.65
N GLU A 23 -22.95 2.35 -12.31
CA GLU A 23 -23.31 3.70 -12.76
C GLU A 23 -22.28 4.74 -12.32
N ALA A 24 -22.07 5.74 -13.16
CA ALA A 24 -21.12 6.81 -12.90
C ALA A 24 -21.45 7.57 -11.63
N VAL A 25 -20.42 7.88 -10.85
CA VAL A 25 -20.57 8.66 -9.61
C VAL A 25 -20.89 10.13 -9.95
N THR A 26 -20.54 10.59 -11.15
CA THR A 26 -20.79 11.94 -11.67
C THR A 26 -21.10 11.87 -13.16
N ASP A 27 -21.82 12.86 -13.70
CA ASP A 27 -22.17 12.93 -15.13
C ASP A 27 -20.93 13.00 -16.05
N GLU A 28 -19.82 13.52 -15.53
CA GLU A 28 -18.51 13.54 -16.22
C GLU A 28 -17.93 12.13 -16.41
N LEU A 29 -18.19 11.21 -15.47
CA LEU A 29 -17.75 9.82 -15.53
C LEU A 29 -18.64 8.94 -16.44
N ASP A 30 -19.71 9.52 -16.99
CA ASP A 30 -20.54 8.97 -18.07
C ASP A 30 -20.16 9.51 -19.46
N LYS A 31 -19.18 10.40 -19.56
CA LYS A 31 -18.59 10.72 -20.87
C LYS A 31 -17.94 9.47 -21.49
N ALA A 32 -17.97 9.35 -22.81
CA ALA A 32 -17.50 8.16 -23.52
C ALA A 32 -16.04 7.78 -23.16
N ALA A 33 -15.17 8.78 -23.02
CA ALA A 33 -13.77 8.59 -22.60
C ALA A 33 -13.67 8.04 -21.16
N ALA A 34 -14.44 8.59 -20.21
CA ALA A 34 -14.46 8.11 -18.84
C ALA A 34 -15.09 6.72 -18.70
N ARG A 35 -16.12 6.39 -19.50
CA ARG A 35 -16.65 5.02 -19.59
C ARG A 35 -15.63 4.04 -20.15
N ALA A 36 -14.89 4.43 -21.19
CA ALA A 36 -13.81 3.61 -21.76
C ALA A 36 -12.69 3.37 -20.73
N TYR A 37 -12.26 4.40 -20.02
CA TYR A 37 -11.30 4.28 -18.92
C TYR A 37 -11.81 3.36 -17.81
N ARG A 38 -13.06 3.52 -17.38
CA ARG A 38 -13.65 2.68 -16.33
C ARG A 38 -13.81 1.21 -16.76
N LEU A 39 -14.13 0.95 -18.02
CA LEU A 39 -14.16 -0.40 -18.59
C LEU A 39 -12.76 -1.01 -18.65
N GLN A 40 -11.76 -0.23 -19.06
CA GLN A 40 -10.36 -0.66 -19.06
C GLN A 40 -9.84 -0.91 -17.65
N TYR A 41 -10.12 -0.02 -16.69
CA TYR A 41 -9.74 -0.17 -15.30
C TYR A 41 -10.46 -1.34 -14.62
N GLN A 42 -11.74 -1.57 -14.91
CA GLN A 42 -12.49 -2.73 -14.41
C GLN A 42 -11.99 -4.03 -15.03
N SER A 43 -11.65 -4.01 -16.32
CA SER A 43 -11.02 -5.15 -17.01
C SER A 43 -9.63 -5.45 -16.46
N TYR A 44 -8.83 -4.41 -16.18
CA TYR A 44 -7.53 -4.50 -15.50
C TYR A 44 -7.67 -5.12 -14.10
N ARG A 45 -8.64 -4.64 -13.30
CA ARG A 45 -8.95 -5.19 -11.97
C ARG A 45 -9.47 -6.63 -11.99
N ARG A 46 -9.96 -7.10 -13.14
CA ARG A 46 -10.45 -8.47 -13.37
C ARG A 46 -9.41 -9.35 -14.09
N GLY A 47 -8.19 -8.87 -14.31
CA GLY A 47 -7.13 -9.61 -14.99
C GLY A 47 -7.34 -9.78 -16.51
N SER A 48 -8.31 -9.07 -17.11
CA SER A 48 -8.69 -9.24 -18.52
C SER A 48 -8.05 -8.22 -19.47
N ALA A 49 -7.28 -7.26 -18.96
CA ALA A 49 -6.60 -6.26 -19.79
C ALA A 49 -5.19 -6.74 -20.16
N THR A 50 -5.01 -7.18 -21.40
CA THR A 50 -3.70 -7.25 -22.04
C THR A 50 -3.28 -5.83 -22.45
N GLY A 51 -2.10 -5.40 -22.01
CA GLY A 51 -1.49 -4.14 -22.42
C GLY A 51 -1.32 -3.16 -21.27
N VAL A 52 -0.09 -3.07 -20.78
CA VAL A 52 0.39 -1.93 -20.00
C VAL A 52 0.46 -0.73 -20.94
N ILE A 53 -0.11 0.40 -20.51
CA ILE A 53 0.18 1.72 -21.07
C ILE A 53 1.67 1.97 -20.83
N GLY A 54 2.48 1.92 -21.88
CA GLY A 54 3.90 2.29 -21.83
C GLY A 54 4.87 1.47 -22.68
N GLU A 55 4.51 0.27 -23.18
CA GLU A 55 5.49 -0.60 -23.86
C GLU A 55 4.91 -1.35 -25.09
N ALA A 56 4.10 -0.68 -25.91
CA ALA A 56 3.72 -1.19 -27.23
C ALA A 56 4.27 -0.26 -28.33
N PRO A 57 4.58 -0.79 -29.55
CA PRO A 57 5.12 0.02 -30.64
C PRO A 57 4.14 1.14 -31.01
N ASP A 58 4.69 2.33 -31.28
CA ASP A 58 3.95 3.53 -31.66
C ASP A 58 2.95 3.26 -32.80
N ASP A 59 1.65 3.29 -32.48
CA ASP A 59 0.59 3.40 -33.48
C ASP A 59 0.25 4.89 -33.68
N PRO A 60 0.59 5.49 -34.83
CA PRO A 60 0.35 6.91 -35.09
C PRO A 60 -1.14 7.29 -35.14
N ARG A 61 -2.08 6.33 -35.15
CA ARG A 61 -3.52 6.62 -35.04
C ARG A 61 -4.00 6.89 -33.61
N ARG A 62 -3.17 6.59 -32.59
CA ARG A 62 -3.48 6.86 -31.18
C ARG A 62 -3.13 8.28 -30.73
N GLN A 63 -2.19 8.94 -31.40
CA GLN A 63 -1.70 10.28 -30.99
C GLN A 63 -2.72 11.40 -31.21
N LEU A 64 -3.58 11.32 -32.23
CA LEU A 64 -4.49 12.42 -32.58
C LEU A 64 -5.73 12.57 -31.66
N ALA A 65 -5.92 11.72 -30.66
CA ALA A 65 -7.04 11.78 -29.72
C ALA A 65 -6.60 12.08 -28.26
N LEU A 66 -5.31 12.33 -28.02
CA LEU A 66 -4.71 12.47 -26.69
C LEU A 66 -4.21 13.90 -26.38
N ASP A 67 -4.28 14.82 -27.34
CA ASP A 67 -3.68 16.15 -27.18
C ASP A 67 -4.50 17.16 -26.34
N GLU A 68 -5.63 16.78 -25.73
CA GLU A 68 -6.44 17.73 -24.92
C GLU A 68 -6.74 17.34 -23.46
N ASP A 69 -6.34 16.17 -22.94
CA ASP A 69 -6.60 15.82 -21.52
C ASP A 69 -5.50 14.94 -20.84
N GLU A 70 -4.25 14.95 -21.34
CA GLU A 70 -3.12 14.28 -20.68
C GLU A 70 -2.51 15.11 -19.52
N GLU A 71 -3.24 15.21 -18.41
CA GLU A 71 -2.66 15.40 -17.08
C GLU A 71 -3.35 14.48 -16.06
N ASP A 72 -3.19 13.16 -16.20
CA ASP A 72 -3.45 12.26 -15.06
C ASP A 72 -2.45 11.10 -14.95
N SER A 73 -1.37 11.42 -14.22
CA SER A 73 -0.68 10.63 -13.19
C SER A 73 -0.13 9.23 -13.50
N GLY A 74 1.03 9.20 -14.14
CA GLY A 74 2.07 8.17 -13.93
C GLY A 74 2.73 8.24 -12.54
N HIS A 75 1.97 8.42 -11.46
CA HIS A 75 2.52 8.60 -10.10
C HIS A 75 2.45 7.30 -9.28
N ALA A 76 3.60 6.88 -8.79
CA ALA A 76 3.75 5.75 -7.89
C ALA A 76 3.01 6.05 -6.57
N SER A 77 2.14 5.15 -6.11
CA SER A 77 1.47 5.33 -4.80
C SER A 77 2.50 5.59 -3.69
N THR A 78 2.21 6.41 -2.68
CA THR A 78 3.05 6.56 -1.46
C THR A 78 3.64 5.28 -0.87
N SER A 79 2.92 4.14 -0.91
CA SER A 79 3.49 2.85 -0.52
C SER A 79 4.71 2.48 -1.38
N GLU A 80 4.66 2.76 -2.68
CA GLU A 80 5.77 2.58 -3.61
C GLU A 80 6.87 3.66 -3.44
N ALA A 81 6.51 4.93 -3.20
CA ALA A 81 7.50 5.96 -2.93
C ALA A 81 8.28 5.67 -1.63
N ALA A 82 7.58 5.26 -0.56
CA ALA A 82 8.18 4.80 0.68
C ALA A 82 9.01 3.53 0.45
N GLU A 83 8.51 2.55 -0.30
CA GLU A 83 9.24 1.33 -0.67
C GLU A 83 10.57 1.65 -1.37
N VAL A 84 10.56 2.55 -2.36
CA VAL A 84 11.76 3.05 -3.04
C VAL A 84 12.72 3.68 -2.05
N ALA A 85 12.23 4.60 -1.21
CA ALA A 85 13.09 5.32 -0.26
C ALA A 85 13.72 4.37 0.78
N PHE A 86 12.99 3.36 1.27
CA PHE A 86 13.53 2.33 2.14
C PHE A 86 14.60 1.48 1.43
N ASN A 87 14.37 1.11 0.18
CA ASN A 87 15.31 0.28 -0.57
C ASN A 87 16.60 1.03 -0.94
N GLU A 88 16.50 2.32 -1.29
CA GLU A 88 17.68 3.17 -1.46
C GLU A 88 18.50 3.26 -0.17
N LEU A 89 17.83 3.47 0.97
CA LEU A 89 18.46 3.49 2.29
C LEU A 89 19.13 2.16 2.64
N LEU A 90 18.46 1.05 2.36
CA LEU A 90 19.02 -0.28 2.57
C LEU A 90 20.28 -0.49 1.74
N GLU A 91 20.25 -0.16 0.44
CA GLU A 91 21.42 -0.31 -0.44
C GLU A 91 22.60 0.50 0.06
N TRP A 92 22.39 1.77 0.43
CA TRP A 92 23.42 2.61 1.03
C TRP A 92 24.00 2.00 2.31
N ARG A 93 23.16 1.47 3.20
CA ARG A 93 23.61 0.85 4.46
C ARG A 93 24.46 -0.39 4.20
N LEU A 94 24.02 -1.25 3.29
CA LEU A 94 24.75 -2.45 2.89
C LEU A 94 26.14 -2.08 2.31
N GLU A 95 26.21 -1.08 1.43
CA GLU A 95 27.47 -0.58 0.86
C GLU A 95 28.39 0.06 1.92
N TYR A 96 27.83 0.90 2.80
CA TYR A 96 28.58 1.57 3.87
C TYR A 96 29.18 0.55 4.84
N GLN A 97 28.45 -0.52 5.15
CA GLN A 97 28.95 -1.53 6.07
C GLN A 97 29.94 -2.49 5.41
N ALA A 98 29.73 -2.86 4.14
CA ALA A 98 30.74 -3.59 3.36
C ALA A 98 32.08 -2.83 3.32
N TYR A 99 32.04 -1.51 3.16
CA TYR A 99 33.23 -0.66 3.27
C TYR A 99 33.91 -0.76 4.64
N ARG A 100 33.13 -0.61 5.72
CA ARG A 100 33.65 -0.71 7.10
C ARG A 100 34.24 -2.09 7.40
N ALA A 101 33.81 -3.12 6.68
CA ALA A 101 34.35 -4.46 6.75
C ALA A 101 35.56 -4.70 5.83
N GLY A 102 36.07 -3.67 5.15
CA GLY A 102 37.30 -3.73 4.35
C GLY A 102 37.09 -3.90 2.83
N ALA A 103 35.87 -3.76 2.31
CA ALA A 103 35.65 -3.76 0.87
C ALA A 103 36.32 -2.56 0.19
N ALA A 104 37.02 -2.81 -0.93
CA ALA A 104 37.84 -1.82 -1.64
C ALA A 104 37.05 -0.62 -2.21
N LYS A 105 35.76 -0.79 -2.49
CA LYS A 105 34.84 0.27 -2.88
C LYS A 105 33.84 0.47 -1.74
N GLY A 106 33.95 1.61 -1.07
CA GLY A 106 32.97 2.00 -0.08
C GLY A 106 32.07 3.14 -0.50
N ALA A 107 31.14 3.47 0.40
CA ALA A 107 30.17 4.55 0.23
C ALA A 107 30.80 5.89 -0.25
N LYS A 108 32.10 6.12 -0.01
CA LYS A 108 32.87 7.26 -0.53
C LYS A 108 33.00 7.36 -2.06
N GLY A 109 32.64 6.34 -2.85
CA GLY A 109 32.81 6.33 -4.30
C GLY A 109 31.52 6.36 -5.14
N ARG A 110 30.38 5.96 -4.58
CA ARG A 110 29.05 5.96 -5.26
C ARG A 110 27.95 6.62 -4.44
N ALA A 111 27.94 6.40 -3.13
CA ALA A 111 26.88 6.85 -2.23
C ALA A 111 27.10 8.28 -1.69
N SER A 112 28.34 8.75 -1.52
CA SER A 112 28.69 10.07 -0.98
C SER A 112 28.43 11.24 -1.94
N GLY A 113 28.08 10.95 -3.20
CA GLY A 113 27.70 11.97 -4.19
C GLY A 113 26.19 12.20 -4.29
N LYS A 114 25.36 11.30 -3.75
CA LYS A 114 23.91 11.46 -3.75
C LYS A 114 23.54 12.47 -2.66
N LYS A 115 22.87 13.58 -3.01
CA LYS A 115 22.25 14.47 -2.02
C LYS A 115 20.94 13.83 -1.59
N TRP A 116 20.88 13.36 -0.36
CA TRP A 116 19.67 12.72 0.16
C TRP A 116 18.68 13.81 0.59
N PRO A 117 17.39 13.67 0.24
CA PRO A 117 16.35 14.48 0.85
C PRO A 117 16.40 14.32 2.38
N LEU A 118 16.00 15.37 3.10
CA LEU A 118 15.98 15.36 4.56
C LEU A 118 15.04 14.25 5.07
N GLU A 119 13.95 14.00 4.35
CA GLU A 119 12.96 12.96 4.59
C GLU A 119 13.61 11.57 4.58
N THR A 120 14.53 11.32 3.65
CA THR A 120 15.23 10.03 3.56
C THR A 120 16.24 9.85 4.69
N LEU A 121 16.93 10.92 5.08
CA LEU A 121 17.86 10.90 6.23
C LEU A 121 17.13 10.67 7.56
N ARG A 122 15.90 11.19 7.70
CA ARG A 122 15.04 10.97 8.87
C ARG A 122 14.65 9.50 9.07
N MET A 123 14.72 8.67 8.03
CA MET A 123 14.44 7.23 8.14
C MET A 123 15.60 6.41 8.74
N LEU A 124 16.77 7.01 8.98
CA LEU A 124 17.90 6.33 9.63
C LEU A 124 17.53 5.90 11.06
N PRO A 125 17.96 4.71 11.53
CA PRO A 125 17.63 4.23 12.88
C PRO A 125 17.94 5.24 13.99
N VAL A 126 19.11 5.88 13.92
CA VAL A 126 19.55 6.88 14.92
C VAL A 126 18.67 8.12 14.90
N ALA A 127 18.24 8.58 13.71
CA ALA A 127 17.34 9.73 13.59
C ALA A 127 15.96 9.39 14.15
N ARG A 128 15.46 8.19 13.85
CA ARG A 128 14.17 7.66 14.34
C ARG A 128 14.16 7.49 15.86
N LEU A 129 15.24 6.94 16.43
CA LEU A 129 15.40 6.84 17.88
C LEU A 129 15.44 8.23 18.53
N ALA A 130 16.22 9.15 17.98
CA ALA A 130 16.29 10.52 18.51
C ALA A 130 14.94 11.23 18.47
N ALA A 131 14.14 11.03 17.41
CA ALA A 131 12.79 11.54 17.32
C ALA A 131 11.87 10.88 18.37
N HIS A 132 11.92 9.55 18.51
CA HIS A 132 11.14 8.79 19.49
C HIS A 132 11.36 9.28 20.93
N VAL A 133 12.63 9.41 21.35
CA VAL A 133 13.01 9.86 22.69
C VAL A 133 12.51 11.28 22.98
N ARG A 134 12.42 12.15 21.97
CA ARG A 134 11.85 13.51 22.14
C ARG A 134 10.34 13.47 22.39
N THR A 135 9.61 12.58 21.70
CA THR A 135 8.15 12.51 21.76
C THR A 135 7.62 11.85 23.04
N GLN A 136 8.40 10.95 23.66
CA GLN A 136 8.01 10.20 24.87
C GLN A 136 7.64 11.07 26.09
N ARG A 137 7.87 12.39 26.07
CA ARG A 137 7.66 13.29 27.21
C ARG A 137 6.27 13.94 27.34
N LYS A 138 5.28 13.58 26.51
CA LYS A 138 3.93 14.16 26.62
C LYS A 138 2.85 13.16 26.25
N GLN A 139 2.26 12.48 27.24
CA GLN A 139 0.96 11.82 27.10
C GLN A 139 0.15 11.96 28.39
N LEU A 140 -1.04 12.54 28.29
CA LEU A 140 -2.09 12.53 29.31
C LEU A 140 -3.40 12.32 28.57
N ALA A 141 -4.15 11.30 28.96
CA ALA A 141 -5.46 11.01 28.42
C ALA A 141 -6.53 11.82 29.17
N SER A 142 -7.47 12.39 28.42
CA SER A 142 -8.74 12.91 28.95
C SER A 142 -9.88 12.22 28.22
N ALA A 143 -10.73 11.50 28.95
CA ALA A 143 -11.98 10.95 28.44
C ALA A 143 -13.00 12.09 28.25
N LYS A 144 -13.11 12.63 27.04
CA LYS A 144 -14.24 13.46 26.62
C LYS A 144 -15.17 12.62 25.76
N SER A 145 -16.46 12.94 25.80
CA SER A 145 -17.45 12.33 24.91
C SER A 145 -17.05 12.55 23.44
N CYS A 146 -17.04 11.49 22.64
CA CYS A 146 -16.61 11.50 21.25
C CYS A 146 -17.80 11.33 20.31
N ILE A 147 -18.26 12.45 19.73
CA ILE A 147 -19.17 12.46 18.58
C ILE A 147 -18.31 12.54 17.33
N HIS A 148 -18.36 11.52 16.48
CA HIS A 148 -17.48 11.41 15.32
C HIS A 148 -18.27 11.38 14.01
N ALA A 149 -17.84 12.18 13.02
CA ALA A 149 -18.42 12.17 11.67
C ALA A 149 -17.54 11.38 10.70
N HIS A 150 -18.05 10.31 10.10
CA HIS A 150 -17.35 9.57 9.04
C HIS A 150 -17.94 9.90 7.67
N VAL A 151 -17.11 10.40 6.75
CA VAL A 151 -17.53 10.76 5.38
C VAL A 151 -17.10 9.65 4.42
N GLY A 152 -18.06 9.06 3.70
CA GLY A 152 -17.79 8.03 2.70
C GLY A 152 -17.96 6.61 3.22
N CYS A 153 -19.19 6.10 3.15
CA CYS A 153 -19.56 4.77 3.64
C CYS A 153 -19.43 3.70 2.54
N GLY A 154 -18.24 3.63 1.94
CA GLY A 154 -17.87 2.57 0.99
C GLY A 154 -17.57 1.24 1.67
N ARG A 155 -17.09 0.26 0.90
CA ARG A 155 -16.68 -1.06 1.42
C ARG A 155 -15.60 -0.97 2.50
N LEU A 156 -14.62 -0.09 2.35
CA LEU A 156 -13.56 0.09 3.35
C LEU A 156 -14.10 0.79 4.61
N GLY A 157 -14.87 1.86 4.43
CA GLY A 157 -15.54 2.57 5.52
C GLY A 157 -16.37 1.62 6.38
N LEU A 158 -17.31 0.88 5.77
CA LEU A 158 -18.19 -0.06 6.47
C LEU A 158 -17.47 -1.31 6.96
N GLY A 159 -16.46 -1.80 6.23
CA GLY A 159 -15.77 -3.04 6.55
C GLY A 159 -14.62 -2.90 7.56
N LEU A 160 -14.08 -1.71 7.80
CA LEU A 160 -12.93 -1.51 8.68
C LEU A 160 -13.10 -0.30 9.62
N VAL A 161 -13.44 0.86 9.07
CA VAL A 161 -13.48 2.12 9.81
C VAL A 161 -14.64 2.13 10.80
N VAL A 162 -15.86 1.86 10.33
CA VAL A 162 -17.08 1.83 11.15
C VAL A 162 -17.00 0.82 12.30
N PRO A 163 -16.54 -0.43 12.11
CA PRO A 163 -16.29 -1.36 13.22
C PRO A 163 -15.34 -0.82 14.29
N SER A 164 -14.34 -0.04 13.90
CA SER A 164 -13.39 0.57 14.84
C SER A 164 -14.00 1.77 15.56
N LEU A 165 -14.80 2.59 14.85
CA LEU A 165 -15.54 3.70 15.44
C LEU A 165 -16.59 3.22 16.46
N ALA A 166 -17.28 2.12 16.17
CA ALA A 166 -18.29 1.52 17.04
C ALA A 166 -17.76 1.18 18.44
N LYS A 167 -16.45 0.90 18.53
CA LYS A 167 -15.76 0.56 19.77
C LYS A 167 -15.12 1.76 20.46
N GLY A 168 -14.92 2.87 19.75
CA GLY A 168 -14.14 4.03 20.21
C GLY A 168 -14.95 5.32 20.40
N CYS A 169 -16.17 5.40 19.86
CA CYS A 169 -17.01 6.59 19.92
C CYS A 169 -18.31 6.34 20.69
N ASP A 170 -18.85 7.41 21.29
CA ASP A 170 -20.18 7.36 21.92
C ASP A 170 -21.29 7.44 20.87
N LYS A 171 -21.09 8.29 19.85
CA LYS A 171 -22.03 8.51 18.75
C LYS A 171 -21.29 8.68 17.43
N ILE A 172 -21.86 8.13 16.37
CA ILE A 172 -21.30 8.17 15.02
C ILE A 172 -22.30 8.82 14.06
N ILE A 173 -21.83 9.74 13.22
CA ILE A 173 -22.60 10.25 12.09
C ILE A 173 -21.95 9.73 10.81
N LEU A 174 -22.59 8.78 10.14
CA LEU A 174 -22.19 8.31 8.83
C LEU A 174 -22.74 9.26 7.77
N VAL A 175 -21.87 10.12 7.24
CA VAL A 175 -22.22 11.10 6.21
C VAL A 175 -22.01 10.50 4.83
N GLN A 176 -23.10 10.44 4.07
CA GLN A 176 -23.07 9.87 2.75
C GLN A 176 -24.05 10.59 1.83
N ARG A 177 -23.66 10.81 0.57
CA ARG A 177 -24.60 11.36 -0.41
C ARG A 177 -25.71 10.35 -0.75
N PRO A 178 -26.95 10.80 -1.00
CA PRO A 178 -27.96 9.95 -1.61
C PRO A 178 -27.44 9.37 -2.93
N SER A 179 -27.61 8.06 -3.13
CA SER A 179 -27.18 7.36 -4.35
C SER A 179 -27.85 5.99 -4.45
N ALA A 180 -27.86 5.38 -5.64
CA ALA A 180 -28.40 4.04 -5.88
C ALA A 180 -27.79 2.95 -4.98
N ALA A 181 -26.57 3.19 -4.50
CA ALA A 181 -25.88 2.39 -3.49
C ALA A 181 -26.64 2.27 -2.14
N TRP A 182 -27.57 3.19 -1.88
CA TRP A 182 -28.36 3.34 -0.66
C TRP A 182 -29.86 3.37 -1.00
N THR A 183 -30.24 2.72 -2.10
CA THR A 183 -31.63 2.49 -2.47
C THR A 183 -31.92 1.01 -2.45
N LEU A 184 -33.08 0.63 -1.93
CA LEU A 184 -33.60 -0.74 -2.00
C LEU A 184 -34.92 -0.70 -2.77
N ASN A 185 -35.07 -1.57 -3.77
CA ASN A 185 -36.23 -1.58 -4.66
C ASN A 185 -36.53 -0.19 -5.26
N GLU A 186 -35.47 0.49 -5.73
CA GLU A 186 -35.50 1.83 -6.34
C GLU A 186 -35.98 2.97 -5.39
N LYS A 187 -36.14 2.68 -4.10
CA LYS A 187 -36.49 3.67 -3.08
C LYS A 187 -35.29 3.97 -2.18
N VAL A 188 -35.06 5.25 -1.91
CA VAL A 188 -34.12 5.68 -0.87
C VAL A 188 -34.59 5.12 0.47
N LEU A 189 -33.63 4.78 1.35
CA LEU A 189 -33.94 4.34 2.70
C LEU A 189 -34.88 5.32 3.41
N GLU A 190 -35.92 4.76 4.02
CA GLU A 190 -36.96 5.52 4.69
C GLU A 190 -36.39 6.34 5.87
N ASP A 191 -36.77 7.60 5.94
CA ASP A 191 -36.37 8.48 7.02
C ASP A 191 -36.92 7.99 8.38
N GLY A 192 -36.09 8.01 9.42
CA GLY A 192 -36.42 7.51 10.75
C GLY A 192 -36.36 5.98 10.90
N SER A 193 -36.14 5.25 9.82
CA SER A 193 -35.93 3.79 9.87
C SER A 193 -34.61 3.43 10.56
N GLN A 194 -34.50 2.18 11.01
CA GLN A 194 -33.24 1.64 11.55
C GLN A 194 -32.47 0.91 10.45
N ILE A 195 -31.14 1.02 10.49
CA ILE A 195 -30.23 0.24 9.65
C ILE A 195 -29.16 -0.44 10.50
N ALA A 196 -29.09 -1.77 10.42
CA ALA A 196 -28.00 -2.56 11.01
C ALA A 196 -26.80 -2.56 10.06
N CYS A 197 -25.62 -2.18 10.57
CA CYS A 197 -24.36 -2.34 9.86
C CYS A 197 -23.72 -3.67 10.26
N CYS A 198 -23.47 -4.52 9.27
CA CYS A 198 -22.89 -5.86 9.46
C CYS A 198 -21.55 -5.99 8.71
N VAL A 199 -20.68 -6.84 9.25
CA VAL A 199 -19.46 -7.30 8.58
C VAL A 199 -19.45 -8.82 8.62
N ASN A 200 -19.40 -9.46 7.45
CA ASN A 200 -19.53 -10.91 7.31
C ASN A 200 -20.75 -11.44 8.09
N SER A 201 -21.89 -10.76 7.95
CA SER A 201 -23.16 -11.08 8.62
C SER A 201 -23.16 -10.97 10.15
N HIS A 202 -22.07 -10.50 10.76
CA HIS A 202 -22.03 -10.14 12.17
C HIS A 202 -22.41 -8.67 12.34
N LYS A 203 -23.46 -8.41 13.13
CA LYS A 203 -23.91 -7.05 13.45
C LYS A 203 -22.83 -6.31 14.25
N VAL A 204 -22.45 -5.13 13.75
CA VAL A 204 -21.50 -4.22 14.37
C VAL A 204 -22.20 -3.18 15.22
N LEU A 205 -23.19 -2.48 14.65
CA LEU A 205 -23.98 -1.44 15.29
C LEU A 205 -25.29 -1.18 14.53
N THR A 206 -26.21 -0.44 15.13
CA THR A 206 -27.46 0.00 14.48
C THR A 206 -27.55 1.52 14.47
N LEU A 207 -27.88 2.12 13.31
CA LEU A 207 -28.05 3.56 13.14
C LEU A 207 -29.50 3.90 12.77
N GLU A 208 -29.91 5.12 13.08
CA GLU A 208 -31.13 5.70 12.52
C GLU A 208 -30.84 6.38 11.17
N VAL A 209 -31.68 6.13 10.16
CA VAL A 209 -31.59 6.76 8.85
C VAL A 209 -32.14 8.18 8.93
N CYS A 210 -31.34 9.15 8.51
CA CYS A 210 -31.73 10.56 8.41
C CYS A 210 -31.57 11.01 6.95
N SER A 211 -32.69 11.20 6.25
CA SER A 211 -32.73 11.58 4.83
C SER A 211 -33.69 12.75 4.54
N ALA A 212 -34.61 13.08 5.45
CA ALA A 212 -35.52 14.22 5.30
C ALA A 212 -34.77 15.55 5.32
N ALA A 213 -35.05 16.44 4.36
CA ALA A 213 -34.30 17.68 4.16
C ALA A 213 -34.42 18.69 5.32
N ASP A 214 -35.50 18.61 6.09
CA ASP A 214 -35.82 19.47 7.21
C ASP A 214 -35.45 18.87 8.58
N ALA A 215 -34.94 17.62 8.62
CA ALA A 215 -34.58 16.93 9.84
C ALA A 215 -33.60 17.73 10.73
N ASP A 216 -33.82 17.68 12.04
CA ASP A 216 -32.87 18.19 13.03
C ASP A 216 -31.88 17.08 13.39
N VAL A 217 -30.68 17.18 12.81
CA VAL A 217 -29.59 16.21 13.02
C VAL A 217 -29.17 16.15 14.49
N ALA A 218 -29.15 17.27 15.22
CA ALA A 218 -28.71 17.29 16.60
C ALA A 218 -29.74 16.63 17.52
N GLU A 219 -31.02 16.92 17.30
CA GLU A 219 -32.11 16.29 18.05
C GLU A 219 -32.14 14.77 17.81
N ARG A 220 -32.08 14.32 16.56
CA ARG A 220 -32.07 12.89 16.23
C ARG A 220 -30.85 12.18 16.80
N LEU A 221 -29.67 12.78 16.67
CA LEU A 221 -28.44 12.21 17.23
C LEU A 221 -28.56 11.98 18.74
N SER A 222 -29.17 12.92 19.47
CA SER A 222 -29.39 12.81 20.92
C SER A 222 -30.32 11.67 21.33
N LYS A 223 -31.25 11.29 20.44
CA LYS A 223 -32.24 10.22 20.65
C LYS A 223 -31.77 8.85 20.15
N SER A 224 -30.91 8.84 19.12
CA SER A 224 -30.36 7.62 18.53
C SER A 224 -29.50 6.84 19.54
N GLU A 225 -29.45 5.52 19.44
CA GLU A 225 -28.62 4.69 20.33
C GLU A 225 -27.13 4.79 19.99
N HIS A 226 -26.74 4.50 18.74
CA HIS A 226 -25.35 4.53 18.30
C HIS A 226 -25.03 5.72 17.37
N GLY A 227 -26.05 6.34 16.78
CA GLY A 227 -25.88 7.47 15.89
C GLY A 227 -26.77 7.40 14.65
N LEU A 228 -26.32 8.11 13.59
CA LEU A 228 -27.12 8.36 12.39
C LEU A 228 -26.40 7.88 11.11
N LEU A 229 -27.17 7.34 10.17
CA LEU A 229 -26.84 7.32 8.75
C LEU A 229 -27.47 8.54 8.08
N LEU A 230 -26.67 9.58 7.86
CA LEU A 230 -27.09 10.83 7.23
C LEU A 230 -26.92 10.72 5.71
N LEU A 231 -28.03 10.49 5.00
CA LEU A 231 -28.09 10.47 3.55
C LEU A 231 -28.41 11.87 3.01
N SER A 232 -27.39 12.73 2.91
CA SER A 232 -27.62 14.12 2.49
C SER A 232 -26.40 14.81 1.89
N THR A 233 -26.68 15.83 1.09
CA THR A 233 -25.72 16.83 0.61
C THR A 233 -26.14 18.26 1.03
N SER A 234 -27.19 18.39 1.86
CA SER A 234 -27.77 19.70 2.19
C SER A 234 -26.83 20.53 3.05
N GLN A 235 -26.82 21.84 2.80
CA GLN A 235 -26.05 22.80 3.59
C GLN A 235 -26.43 22.75 5.07
N LYS A 236 -27.74 22.72 5.36
CA LYS A 236 -28.30 22.65 6.72
C LYS A 236 -27.77 21.46 7.50
N HIS A 237 -27.73 20.28 6.89
CA HIS A 237 -27.23 19.09 7.56
C HIS A 237 -25.72 19.14 7.79
N MET A 238 -24.94 19.63 6.81
CA MET A 238 -23.49 19.77 6.99
C MET A 238 -23.16 20.80 8.08
N ASP A 239 -23.93 21.89 8.17
CA ASP A 239 -23.81 22.85 9.26
C ASP A 239 -24.11 22.18 10.61
N ALA A 240 -25.17 21.38 10.71
CA ALA A 240 -25.48 20.66 11.94
C ALA A 240 -24.35 19.69 12.33
N VAL A 241 -23.82 18.91 11.38
CA VAL A 241 -22.67 18.01 11.60
C VAL A 241 -21.45 18.79 12.08
N ALA A 242 -21.10 19.90 11.42
CA ALA A 242 -19.99 20.77 11.80
C ALA A 242 -20.15 21.40 13.21
N SER A 243 -21.37 21.46 13.73
CA SER A 243 -21.65 21.96 15.08
C SER A 243 -21.47 20.91 16.18
N VAL A 244 -21.78 19.65 15.89
CA VAL A 244 -21.86 18.60 16.92
C VAL A 244 -20.67 17.64 16.88
N ALA A 245 -20.02 17.48 15.72
CA ALA A 245 -18.89 16.58 15.58
C ALA A 245 -17.66 17.14 16.30
N THR A 246 -16.98 16.28 17.05
CA THR A 246 -15.73 16.58 17.77
C THR A 246 -14.50 16.19 16.95
N SER A 247 -14.66 15.25 16.02
CA SER A 247 -13.66 14.80 15.07
C SER A 247 -14.34 14.21 13.84
N SER A 248 -13.57 14.00 12.77
CA SER A 248 -14.06 13.34 11.56
C SER A 248 -13.09 12.31 11.01
N SER A 249 -13.56 11.44 10.14
CA SER A 249 -12.74 10.53 9.34
C SER A 249 -13.31 10.37 7.94
N VAL A 250 -12.51 9.83 7.02
CA VAL A 250 -12.89 9.75 5.61
C VAL A 250 -12.36 8.49 4.92
N SER A 251 -13.16 7.91 4.03
CA SER A 251 -12.73 6.84 3.09
C SER A 251 -13.47 6.94 1.74
N LEU A 252 -12.97 7.82 0.87
CA LEU A 252 -13.57 8.24 -0.40
C LEU A 252 -12.73 7.86 -1.63
N GLY A 253 -11.48 7.45 -1.44
CA GLY A 253 -10.55 7.19 -2.53
C GLY A 253 -10.29 8.44 -3.37
N PRO A 254 -10.27 8.33 -4.72
CA PRO A 254 -10.00 9.49 -5.60
C PRO A 254 -10.97 10.66 -5.43
N ALA A 255 -12.14 10.44 -4.82
CA ALA A 255 -13.14 11.47 -4.59
C ALA A 255 -12.90 12.29 -3.29
N LEU A 256 -11.79 12.09 -2.59
CA LEU A 256 -11.46 12.73 -1.30
C LEU A 256 -11.80 14.22 -1.24
N ALA A 257 -11.20 15.03 -2.13
CA ALA A 257 -11.37 16.48 -2.11
C ALA A 257 -12.82 16.90 -2.36
N LYS A 258 -13.46 16.33 -3.39
CA LYS A 258 -14.84 16.64 -3.77
C LYS A 258 -15.86 16.18 -2.73
N GLY A 259 -15.64 15.03 -2.11
CA GLY A 259 -16.55 14.46 -1.13
C GLY A 259 -16.48 15.13 0.24
N LEU A 260 -15.33 15.68 0.63
CA LEU A 260 -15.18 16.44 1.89
C LEU A 260 -15.66 17.89 1.78
N GLU A 261 -15.70 18.47 0.58
CA GLU A 261 -16.00 19.90 0.40
C GLU A 261 -17.31 20.37 1.05
N PRO A 262 -18.44 19.62 1.04
CA PRO A 262 -19.66 20.06 1.72
C PRO A 262 -19.47 20.29 3.23
N LEU A 263 -18.71 19.42 3.90
CA LEU A 263 -18.37 19.57 5.32
C LEU A 263 -17.31 20.65 5.52
N ALA A 264 -16.33 20.75 4.63
CA ALA A 264 -15.34 21.83 4.64
C ALA A 264 -16.01 23.20 4.59
N ALA A 265 -16.94 23.41 3.65
CA ALA A 265 -17.68 24.66 3.51
C ALA A 265 -18.46 25.01 4.79
N ALA A 266 -19.05 24.02 5.47
CA ALA A 266 -19.74 24.20 6.75
C ALA A 266 -18.79 24.64 7.87
N LEU A 267 -17.62 24.01 7.98
CA LEU A 267 -16.61 24.39 8.96
C LEU A 267 -16.08 25.81 8.69
N ARG A 268 -15.81 26.17 7.43
CA ARG A 268 -15.40 27.54 7.05
C ARG A 268 -16.43 28.58 7.47
N ARG A 269 -17.72 28.35 7.20
CA ARG A 269 -18.80 29.27 7.62
C ARG A 269 -18.86 29.45 9.13
N LYS A 270 -18.52 28.41 9.89
CA LYS A 270 -18.53 28.44 11.37
C LYS A 270 -17.22 28.95 11.98
N GLY A 271 -16.18 29.14 11.17
CA GLY A 271 -14.84 29.43 11.67
C GLY A 271 -14.29 28.31 12.56
N SER A 272 -14.71 27.07 12.34
CA SER A 272 -14.26 25.91 13.11
C SER A 272 -13.31 25.03 12.31
N CYS A 273 -12.55 24.19 13.01
CA CYS A 273 -11.63 23.22 12.41
C CYS A 273 -11.81 21.87 13.11
N LEU A 274 -11.78 20.78 12.33
CA LEU A 274 -11.86 19.42 12.87
C LEU A 274 -10.59 18.64 12.56
N VAL A 275 -10.21 17.74 13.48
CA VAL A 275 -9.26 16.68 13.15
C VAL A 275 -9.95 15.70 12.22
N CYS A 276 -9.37 15.45 11.04
CA CYS A 276 -9.90 14.53 10.04
C CYS A 276 -8.93 13.37 9.82
N TYR A 277 -9.31 12.18 10.26
CA TYR A 277 -8.52 10.96 10.08
C TYR A 277 -8.77 10.34 8.70
N ALA A 278 -7.77 10.38 7.83
CA ALA A 278 -7.89 9.94 6.44
C ALA A 278 -7.55 8.45 6.28
N ALA A 279 -8.58 7.59 6.24
CA ALA A 279 -8.49 6.16 5.96
C ALA A 279 -8.44 5.92 4.44
N GLU A 280 -7.40 6.46 3.80
CA GLU A 280 -7.18 6.40 2.36
C GLU A 280 -5.97 5.53 2.03
N ASN A 281 -6.07 4.74 0.96
CA ASN A 281 -4.91 4.02 0.43
C ASN A 281 -3.96 4.94 -0.36
N ASP A 282 -4.47 6.06 -0.88
CA ASP A 282 -3.71 7.07 -1.60
C ASP A 282 -3.32 8.20 -0.64
N HIS A 283 -2.20 8.03 0.06
CA HIS A 283 -1.71 9.09 0.96
C HIS A 283 -1.21 10.33 0.19
N ASP A 284 -0.92 10.25 -1.11
CA ASP A 284 -0.49 11.41 -1.92
C ASP A 284 -1.68 12.33 -2.17
N ALA A 285 -2.86 11.76 -2.42
CA ALA A 285 -4.11 12.51 -2.46
C ALA A 285 -4.39 13.21 -1.12
N VAL A 286 -4.14 12.52 0.01
CA VAL A 286 -4.29 13.13 1.35
C VAL A 286 -3.31 14.27 1.55
N GLU A 287 -2.04 14.11 1.20
CA GLU A 287 -1.03 15.16 1.34
C GLU A 287 -1.31 16.36 0.42
N ARG A 288 -1.71 16.12 -0.83
CA ARG A 288 -2.13 17.18 -1.75
C ARG A 288 -3.32 17.95 -1.18
N TYR A 289 -4.32 17.25 -0.65
CA TYR A 289 -5.48 17.89 -0.03
C TYR A 289 -5.09 18.69 1.22
N ALA A 290 -4.17 18.17 2.05
CA ALA A 290 -3.66 18.86 3.23
C ALA A 290 -2.87 20.14 2.93
N LYS A 291 -2.30 20.27 1.72
CA LYS A 291 -1.63 21.50 1.25
C LYS A 291 -2.58 22.58 0.77
N THR A 292 -3.88 22.29 0.66
CA THR A 292 -4.91 23.27 0.30
C THR A 292 -5.46 23.98 1.53
N ASP A 293 -6.15 25.11 1.35
CA ASP A 293 -6.81 25.84 2.45
C ASP A 293 -8.10 25.11 2.88
N VAL A 294 -7.91 24.11 3.75
CA VAL A 294 -8.98 23.27 4.28
C VAL A 294 -9.13 23.46 5.78
N PRO A 295 -10.37 23.50 6.30
CA PRO A 295 -10.63 23.64 7.74
C PRO A 295 -10.49 22.29 8.47
N PHE A 296 -9.49 21.50 8.09
CA PHE A 296 -9.22 20.20 8.67
C PHE A 296 -7.75 20.10 9.10
N ARG A 297 -7.53 19.55 10.29
CA ARG A 297 -6.24 18.96 10.65
C ARG A 297 -6.24 17.51 10.16
N LEU A 298 -5.69 17.27 8.97
CA LEU A 298 -5.65 15.94 8.37
C LEU A 298 -4.61 15.05 9.06
N VAL A 299 -5.05 13.87 9.49
CA VAL A 299 -4.20 12.84 10.09
C VAL A 299 -4.29 11.61 9.19
N PRO A 300 -3.23 11.27 8.43
CA PRO A 300 -3.25 10.09 7.58
C PRO A 300 -3.36 8.82 8.42
N LEU A 301 -4.18 7.87 7.98
CA LEU A 301 -4.25 6.54 8.55
C LEU A 301 -3.68 5.54 7.56
N LEU A 302 -2.76 4.70 8.01
CA LEU A 302 -2.41 3.49 7.28
C LEU A 302 -3.46 2.43 7.61
N VAL A 303 -4.19 2.00 6.59
CA VAL A 303 -5.26 1.01 6.71
C VAL A 303 -4.92 -0.27 5.96
N ASP A 304 -5.32 -1.42 6.49
CA ASP A 304 -5.16 -2.73 5.84
C ASP A 304 -6.36 -3.63 6.10
N ARG A 305 -7.24 -3.77 5.11
CA ARG A 305 -8.26 -4.82 5.06
C ARG A 305 -8.79 -4.98 3.64
N VAL A 306 -8.97 -6.21 3.20
CA VAL A 306 -9.64 -6.54 1.94
C VAL A 306 -11.15 -6.58 2.18
N CYS A 307 -11.87 -5.63 1.57
CA CYS A 307 -13.33 -5.58 1.56
C CYS A 307 -13.83 -5.81 0.13
N THR A 308 -14.54 -6.91 -0.11
CA THR A 308 -14.88 -7.39 -1.45
C THR A 308 -16.30 -7.01 -1.86
N GLY A 309 -17.26 -7.16 -0.94
CA GLY A 309 -18.68 -7.02 -1.20
C GLY A 309 -19.36 -5.99 -0.30
N ARG A 310 -20.54 -5.53 -0.72
CA ARG A 310 -21.49 -4.81 0.13
C ARG A 310 -22.89 -5.09 -0.41
N GLU A 311 -23.78 -5.51 0.47
CA GLU A 311 -25.16 -5.83 0.16
C GLU A 311 -26.10 -5.05 1.08
N LEU A 312 -27.20 -4.55 0.53
CA LEU A 312 -28.24 -3.84 1.27
C LEU A 312 -29.53 -4.65 1.15
N THR A 313 -30.11 -5.04 2.28
CA THR A 313 -31.33 -5.85 2.35
C THR A 313 -32.33 -5.25 3.33
N GLN A 314 -33.57 -5.74 3.29
CA GLN A 314 -34.62 -5.41 4.26
C GLN A 314 -34.84 -6.61 5.19
N SER A 315 -34.94 -6.32 6.48
CA SER A 315 -35.28 -7.25 7.56
C SER A 315 -36.61 -6.85 8.19
N GLU A 316 -37.15 -7.69 9.08
CA GLU A 316 -38.36 -7.39 9.85
C GLU A 316 -38.22 -6.13 10.72
N THR A 317 -36.99 -5.81 11.15
CA THR A 317 -36.70 -4.72 12.09
C THR A 317 -36.14 -3.44 11.44
N GLY A 318 -36.07 -3.40 10.10
CA GLY A 318 -35.46 -2.29 9.35
C GLY A 318 -34.51 -2.78 8.27
N TYR A 319 -33.56 -1.94 7.86
CA TYR A 319 -32.59 -2.27 6.81
C TYR A 319 -31.34 -2.96 7.38
N VAL A 320 -30.63 -3.69 6.54
CA VAL A 320 -29.32 -4.27 6.87
C VAL A 320 -28.35 -3.94 5.74
N VAL A 321 -27.21 -3.36 6.08
CA VAL A 321 -26.07 -3.23 5.16
C VAL A 321 -24.96 -4.17 5.62
N ASP A 322 -24.69 -5.22 4.85
CA ASP A 322 -23.65 -6.20 5.14
C ASP A 322 -22.45 -5.99 4.21
N THR A 323 -21.26 -5.93 4.79
CA THR A 323 -20.00 -5.78 4.06
C THR A 323 -19.21 -7.08 4.12
N THR A 324 -18.96 -7.68 2.96
CA THR A 324 -18.11 -8.87 2.85
C THR A 324 -16.65 -8.46 2.90
N THR A 325 -15.90 -9.07 3.82
CA THR A 325 -14.48 -8.83 4.04
C THR A 325 -13.73 -10.14 4.17
N GLU A 326 -12.41 -10.10 4.01
CA GLU A 326 -11.57 -11.23 4.42
C GLU A 326 -11.73 -11.54 5.93
N PRO A 327 -11.42 -12.77 6.39
CA PRO A 327 -11.50 -13.13 7.80
C PRO A 327 -10.62 -12.27 8.72
N TRP A 328 -9.53 -11.72 8.17
CA TRP A 328 -8.67 -10.80 8.91
C TRP A 328 -9.43 -9.53 9.32
N ARG A 329 -9.34 -9.20 10.62
CA ARG A 329 -10.03 -8.06 11.24
C ARG A 329 -9.62 -6.69 10.66
N GLY A 330 -8.42 -6.63 10.08
CA GLY A 330 -7.82 -5.42 9.55
C GLY A 330 -7.00 -4.62 10.55
N GLU A 331 -6.27 -3.63 10.04
CA GLU A 331 -5.46 -2.72 10.85
C GLU A 331 -5.76 -1.26 10.51
N ILE A 332 -5.73 -0.40 11.54
CA ILE A 332 -5.74 1.06 11.43
C ILE A 332 -4.55 1.58 12.23
N VAL A 333 -3.57 2.19 11.56
CA VAL A 333 -2.41 2.79 12.21
C VAL A 333 -2.46 4.30 12.00
N VAL A 334 -2.42 5.06 13.10
CA VAL A 334 -2.32 6.52 13.05
C VAL A 334 -0.92 6.91 12.58
N MET A 335 -0.82 7.55 11.42
CA MET A 335 0.45 8.10 10.95
C MET A 335 0.68 9.45 11.65
N ARG A 336 1.82 9.57 12.33
CA ARG A 336 2.22 10.81 13.02
C ARG A 336 3.31 11.55 12.25
N GLY A 337 3.20 12.87 12.17
CA GLY A 337 4.29 13.78 11.84
C GLY A 337 5.25 13.99 13.01
N GLU A 338 6.44 14.54 12.75
CA GLU A 338 7.43 14.86 13.80
C GLU A 338 6.93 15.97 14.75
N ASP A 339 6.13 16.91 14.22
CA ASP A 339 5.61 18.06 14.92
C ASP A 339 4.17 17.85 15.45
N ASP A 340 3.62 16.65 15.31
CA ASP A 340 2.28 16.33 15.79
C ASP A 340 2.27 16.40 17.32
N VAL A 341 1.67 17.47 17.84
CA VAL A 341 1.35 17.58 19.25
C VAL A 341 0.08 16.78 19.50
N ASP A 342 0.15 15.87 20.46
CA ASP A 342 -1.05 15.20 20.98
C ASP A 342 -1.93 16.28 21.64
N ASP A 343 -3.06 16.60 21.00
CA ASP A 343 -3.98 17.64 21.45
C ASP A 343 -4.83 17.19 22.66
N GLY A 344 -4.62 15.95 23.15
CA GLY A 344 -5.39 15.38 24.25
C GLY A 344 -6.85 15.17 23.90
N GLY A 345 -7.20 15.25 22.61
CA GLY A 345 -8.55 15.00 22.11
C GLY A 345 -8.93 13.52 22.25
N ALA A 346 -10.25 13.27 22.32
CA ALA A 346 -10.77 11.90 22.30
C ALA A 346 -10.41 11.25 20.95
N PHE A 347 -9.74 10.10 21.01
CA PHE A 347 -9.37 9.34 19.82
C PHE A 347 -10.52 8.42 19.42
N PRO A 348 -11.05 8.52 18.19
CA PRO A 348 -12.36 7.95 17.86
C PRO A 348 -12.33 6.45 17.55
N PHE A 349 -11.16 5.84 17.37
CA PHE A 349 -11.04 4.44 16.97
C PHE A 349 -10.71 3.54 18.17
N GLY A 350 -11.38 2.40 18.26
CA GLY A 350 -11.12 1.38 19.27
C GLY A 350 -11.13 -0.04 18.71
N GLY A 351 -10.73 -0.99 19.55
CA GLY A 351 -10.67 -2.41 19.22
C GLY A 351 -9.29 -2.91 18.79
N GLU A 352 -9.17 -4.23 18.71
CA GLU A 352 -7.94 -4.90 18.25
C GLU A 352 -7.58 -4.50 16.82
N GLY A 353 -6.29 -4.29 16.56
CA GLY A 353 -5.79 -3.85 15.24
C GLY A 353 -5.80 -2.33 15.04
N VAL A 354 -6.24 -1.54 16.03
CA VAL A 354 -6.07 -0.09 16.05
C VAL A 354 -4.78 0.26 16.79
N TYR A 355 -3.85 0.91 16.11
CA TYR A 355 -2.57 1.32 16.67
C TYR A 355 -2.48 2.85 16.70
N ARG A 356 -2.12 3.38 17.87
CA ARG A 356 -1.76 4.79 18.08
C ARG A 356 -0.28 4.86 18.47
N PRO A 357 0.64 4.82 17.49
CA PRO A 357 2.06 4.74 17.77
C PRO A 357 2.52 5.95 18.58
N PRO A 358 3.42 5.79 19.56
CA PRO A 358 3.83 6.89 20.44
C PRO A 358 4.64 7.97 19.71
N SER A 359 5.16 7.67 18.51
CA SER A 359 6.03 8.56 17.73
C SER A 359 5.88 8.31 16.22
N ALA A 360 6.29 9.29 15.40
CA ALA A 360 6.38 9.14 13.95
C ALA A 360 7.28 7.96 13.55
N ALA A 361 8.38 7.75 14.28
CA ALA A 361 9.27 6.62 14.08
C ALA A 361 8.56 5.26 14.27
N ALA A 362 7.73 5.13 15.30
CA ALA A 362 6.93 3.91 15.54
C ALA A 362 5.86 3.72 14.45
N ALA A 363 5.21 4.79 13.98
CA ALA A 363 4.25 4.71 12.86
C ALA A 363 4.92 4.25 11.55
N GLN A 364 6.10 4.80 11.23
CA GLN A 364 6.88 4.36 10.07
C GLN A 364 7.34 2.90 10.17
N PHE A 365 7.56 2.39 11.39
CA PHE A 365 7.92 0.98 11.61
C PHE A 365 6.77 0.08 11.19
N LEU A 366 5.54 0.40 11.62
CA LEU A 366 4.34 -0.34 11.23
C LEU A 366 4.04 -0.22 9.73
N HIS A 367 4.31 0.94 9.12
CA HIS A 367 4.21 1.10 7.66
C HIS A 367 5.18 0.20 6.91
N ARG A 368 6.46 0.19 7.29
CA ARG A 368 7.46 -0.72 6.69
C ARG A 368 7.12 -2.18 6.93
N ARG A 369 6.58 -2.52 8.11
CA ARG A 369 6.07 -3.87 8.43
C ARG A 369 4.98 -4.30 7.46
N LYS A 370 3.99 -3.45 7.14
CA LYS A 370 2.93 -3.78 6.16
C LYS A 370 3.53 -4.06 4.78
N ILE A 371 4.44 -3.21 4.30
CA ILE A 371 5.11 -3.37 2.99
C ILE A 371 5.87 -4.71 2.95
N LEU A 372 6.67 -5.00 3.96
CA LEU A 372 7.47 -6.21 4.00
C LEU A 372 6.61 -7.46 4.22
N THR A 373 5.62 -7.40 5.10
CA THR A 373 4.87 -8.60 5.51
C THR A 373 3.74 -8.89 4.55
N VAL A 374 2.80 -7.98 4.34
CA VAL A 374 1.62 -8.24 3.49
C VAL A 374 2.02 -8.18 2.02
N ASN A 375 2.52 -7.02 1.56
CA ASN A 375 2.86 -6.85 0.14
C ASN A 375 4.02 -7.77 -0.28
N GLY A 376 5.00 -7.96 0.60
CA GLY A 376 6.11 -8.89 0.36
C GLY A 376 5.65 -10.34 0.24
N THR A 377 4.83 -10.85 1.17
CA THR A 377 4.31 -12.23 1.11
C THR A 377 3.52 -12.46 -0.16
N HIS A 378 2.66 -11.50 -0.53
CA HIS A 378 1.88 -11.58 -1.76
C HIS A 378 2.77 -11.66 -3.01
N THR A 379 3.84 -10.86 -3.03
CA THR A 379 4.81 -10.86 -4.13
C THR A 379 5.61 -12.16 -4.17
N THR A 380 5.94 -12.76 -3.02
CA THR A 380 6.59 -14.09 -2.97
C THR A 380 5.68 -15.16 -3.58
N LEU A 381 4.39 -15.18 -3.22
CA LEU A 381 3.43 -16.12 -3.80
C LEU A 381 3.33 -15.96 -5.32
N ALA A 382 3.29 -14.71 -5.81
CA ALA A 382 3.26 -14.45 -7.26
C ALA A 382 4.51 -14.98 -7.97
N PHE A 383 5.71 -14.74 -7.46
CA PHE A 383 6.93 -15.26 -8.08
C PHE A 383 7.11 -16.78 -7.92
N LEU A 384 6.65 -17.38 -6.82
CA LEU A 384 6.57 -18.85 -6.69
C LEU A 384 5.65 -19.45 -7.76
N THR A 385 4.51 -18.80 -7.99
CA THR A 385 3.54 -19.21 -9.01
C THR A 385 4.15 -19.15 -10.39
N LEU A 386 4.79 -18.03 -10.74
CA LEU A 386 5.51 -17.87 -12.00
C LEU A 386 6.63 -18.90 -12.13
N ALA A 387 7.38 -19.14 -11.06
CA ALA A 387 8.48 -20.10 -11.05
C ALA A 387 8.01 -21.52 -11.40
N ALA A 388 6.87 -21.92 -10.85
CA ALA A 388 6.26 -23.23 -11.09
C ALA A 388 5.58 -23.35 -12.46
N LYS A 389 4.88 -22.30 -12.93
CA LYS A 389 4.09 -22.33 -14.16
C LYS A 389 4.88 -22.01 -15.42
N GLU A 390 5.98 -21.27 -15.29
CA GLU A 390 6.88 -20.90 -16.38
C GLU A 390 8.33 -21.33 -16.04
N PRO A 391 8.62 -22.65 -15.99
CA PRO A 391 9.94 -23.15 -15.67
C PRO A 391 10.98 -22.77 -16.74
N PRO A 392 12.28 -22.87 -16.43
CA PRO A 392 13.34 -22.71 -17.42
C PRO A 392 13.09 -23.56 -18.69
N PRO A 393 13.45 -23.07 -19.89
CA PRO A 393 14.35 -21.94 -20.16
C PRO A 393 13.65 -20.58 -20.34
N HIS A 394 12.40 -20.41 -19.90
CA HIS A 394 11.68 -19.14 -20.08
C HIS A 394 12.42 -17.95 -19.43
N LYS A 395 12.45 -16.82 -20.16
CA LYS A 395 13.11 -15.56 -19.79
C LYS A 395 12.28 -14.38 -20.29
N GLY A 396 12.42 -13.24 -19.61
CA GLY A 396 11.64 -12.04 -19.85
C GLY A 396 10.27 -12.08 -19.16
N LEU A 397 9.41 -11.12 -19.49
CA LEU A 397 8.11 -10.98 -18.84
C LEU A 397 7.27 -12.28 -18.91
N PRO A 398 6.44 -12.57 -17.88
CA PRO A 398 5.51 -13.68 -17.90
C PRO A 398 4.61 -13.67 -19.13
N LYS A 399 4.33 -14.85 -19.67
CA LYS A 399 3.43 -15.04 -20.81
C LYS A 399 1.99 -15.26 -20.38
N GLY A 400 1.80 -15.87 -19.22
CA GLY A 400 0.48 -16.18 -18.68
C GLY A 400 0.09 -15.30 -17.49
N ASP A 401 -1.20 -15.35 -17.18
CA ASP A 401 -1.73 -14.96 -15.89
C ASP A 401 -2.22 -16.20 -15.17
N TYR A 402 -1.74 -16.41 -13.95
CA TYR A 402 -1.97 -17.62 -13.20
C TYR A 402 -2.59 -17.29 -11.84
N GLU A 403 -3.48 -18.19 -11.40
CA GLU A 403 -3.91 -18.19 -10.01
C GLU A 403 -2.70 -18.45 -9.10
N LEU A 404 -2.60 -17.66 -8.03
CA LEU A 404 -1.53 -17.78 -7.06
C LEU A 404 -1.51 -19.17 -6.43
N VAL A 405 -0.30 -19.72 -6.30
CA VAL A 405 -0.05 -20.97 -5.61
C VAL A 405 -0.66 -20.94 -4.22
N ARG A 406 -1.36 -22.02 -3.86
CA ARG A 406 -1.86 -22.24 -2.52
C ARG A 406 -0.70 -22.71 -1.65
N CYS A 407 -0.58 -22.13 -0.46
CA CYS A 407 0.32 -22.60 0.59
C CYS A 407 -0.43 -22.88 1.90
N ILE A 408 -1.75 -22.87 1.86
CA ILE A 408 -2.65 -23.31 2.92
C ILE A 408 -3.63 -24.28 2.27
N ALA A 409 -3.52 -25.55 2.62
CA ALA A 409 -4.35 -26.64 2.12
C ALA A 409 -4.71 -27.56 3.29
N ASP A 410 -5.84 -28.23 3.20
CA ASP A 410 -6.23 -29.25 4.17
C ASP A 410 -5.45 -30.55 3.90
N GLU A 411 -5.19 -31.36 4.92
CA GLU A 411 -4.42 -32.62 4.78
C GLU A 411 -5.04 -33.61 3.78
N ASN A 412 -6.33 -33.44 3.47
CA ASN A 412 -7.07 -34.27 2.53
C ASN A 412 -7.02 -33.73 1.09
N ASP A 413 -6.42 -32.55 0.85
CA ASP A 413 -6.30 -31.98 -0.49
C ASP A 413 -5.21 -32.70 -1.30
N ASP A 414 -5.50 -32.96 -2.58
CA ASP A 414 -4.58 -33.67 -3.49
C ASP A 414 -3.22 -32.96 -3.67
N ASP A 415 -3.18 -31.64 -3.47
CA ASP A 415 -1.98 -30.79 -3.58
C ASP A 415 -1.36 -30.42 -2.21
N PHE A 416 -1.72 -31.12 -1.13
CA PHE A 416 -1.23 -30.82 0.22
C PHE A 416 0.30 -30.72 0.32
N LEU A 417 1.03 -31.66 -0.29
CA LEU A 417 2.51 -31.67 -0.25
C LEU A 417 3.12 -30.47 -0.99
N ASP A 418 2.52 -30.08 -2.11
CA ASP A 418 2.94 -28.90 -2.87
C ASP A 418 2.65 -27.62 -2.09
N ALA A 419 1.49 -27.55 -1.42
CA ALA A 419 1.12 -26.45 -0.55
C ALA A 419 2.03 -26.34 0.68
N GLU A 420 2.44 -27.47 1.27
CA GLU A 420 3.36 -27.52 2.40
C GLU A 420 4.76 -27.02 2.00
N GLU A 421 5.26 -27.42 0.83
CA GLU A 421 6.53 -26.92 0.31
C GLU A 421 6.45 -25.43 -0.02
N ALA A 422 5.38 -24.98 -0.67
CA ALA A 422 5.13 -23.55 -0.88
C ALA A 422 5.09 -22.79 0.46
N TYR A 423 4.45 -23.35 1.49
CA TYR A 423 4.40 -22.74 2.83
C TYR A 423 5.79 -22.58 3.43
N ARG A 424 6.65 -23.61 3.36
CA ARG A 424 8.03 -23.52 3.86
C ARG A 424 8.80 -22.40 3.16
N GLN A 425 8.65 -22.27 1.85
CA GLN A 425 9.33 -21.22 1.08
C GLN A 425 8.82 -19.83 1.44
N VAL A 426 7.49 -19.65 1.50
CA VAL A 426 6.87 -18.39 1.90
C VAL A 426 7.23 -18.03 3.35
N TRP A 427 7.25 -19.00 4.27
CA TRP A 427 7.63 -18.79 5.67
C TRP A 427 9.09 -18.31 5.79
N CYS A 428 10.01 -18.89 5.03
CA CYS A 428 11.41 -18.43 4.99
C CYS A 428 11.51 -16.96 4.56
N PHE A 429 10.77 -16.56 3.52
CA PHE A 429 10.71 -15.17 3.09
C PHE A 429 10.07 -14.26 4.12
N ALA A 430 8.95 -14.66 4.72
CA ALA A 430 8.25 -13.88 5.72
C ALA A 430 9.14 -13.60 6.93
N VAL A 431 9.87 -14.61 7.41
CA VAL A 431 10.84 -14.49 8.51
C VAL A 431 12.06 -13.65 8.12
N ALA A 432 12.59 -13.83 6.90
CA ALA A 432 13.71 -13.02 6.39
C ALA A 432 13.36 -11.53 6.35
N ARG A 433 12.11 -11.21 6.02
CA ARG A 433 11.60 -9.85 6.01
C ARG A 433 11.41 -9.27 7.40
N GLN A 434 11.05 -10.07 8.41
CA GLN A 434 11.03 -9.59 9.81
C GLN A 434 12.44 -9.30 10.31
N LEU A 435 13.43 -10.12 9.93
CA LEU A 435 14.84 -9.85 10.21
C LEU A 435 15.32 -8.57 9.53
N LEU A 436 14.93 -8.35 8.27
CA LEU A 436 15.22 -7.11 7.55
C LEU A 436 14.58 -5.90 8.23
N LEU A 437 13.32 -5.99 8.65
CA LEU A 437 12.61 -4.92 9.36
C LEU A 437 13.33 -4.54 10.67
N LEU A 438 13.74 -5.53 11.46
CA LEU A 438 14.49 -5.32 12.69
C LEU A 438 15.89 -4.79 12.44
N PHE A 439 16.54 -5.22 11.35
CA PHE A 439 17.81 -4.65 10.93
C PHE A 439 17.65 -3.17 10.52
N GLU A 440 16.55 -2.84 9.84
CA GLU A 440 16.25 -1.49 9.37
C GLU A 440 15.87 -0.52 10.50
N SER A 441 15.53 -1.03 11.69
CA SER A 441 14.91 -0.27 12.78
C SER A 441 15.71 -0.30 14.06
N ASP A 442 15.47 0.68 14.93
CA ASP A 442 15.95 0.61 16.31
C ASP A 442 15.05 -0.31 17.14
N VAL A 443 15.63 -1.06 18.09
CA VAL A 443 14.88 -2.04 18.90
C VAL A 443 13.88 -1.35 19.82
N GLU A 444 14.21 -0.18 20.39
CA GLU A 444 13.32 0.55 21.29
C GLU A 444 12.11 1.09 20.52
N VAL A 445 12.33 1.57 19.29
CA VAL A 445 11.25 2.00 18.40
C VAL A 445 10.35 0.83 18.01
N ALA A 446 10.94 -0.34 17.72
CA ALA A 446 10.18 -1.54 17.36
C ALA A 446 9.34 -2.07 18.54
N GLU A 447 9.94 -2.13 19.74
CA GLU A 447 9.26 -2.49 20.98
C GLU A 447 8.10 -1.53 21.25
N ALA A 448 8.34 -0.22 21.23
CA ALA A 448 7.30 0.79 21.47
C ALA A 448 6.18 0.81 20.40
N ALA A 449 6.44 0.24 19.21
CA ALA A 449 5.46 0.19 18.14
C ALA A 449 4.55 -1.05 18.20
N LEU A 450 5.05 -2.18 18.71
CA LEU A 450 4.41 -3.48 18.50
C LEU A 450 4.51 -4.45 19.69
N ALA A 451 5.39 -4.23 20.67
CA ALA A 451 5.46 -5.11 21.83
C ALA A 451 4.28 -4.84 22.77
N GLU A 452 3.32 -5.76 22.78
CA GLU A 452 2.16 -5.73 23.67
C GLU A 452 2.57 -6.25 25.06
N CYS A 453 3.08 -5.35 25.91
CA CYS A 453 3.48 -5.66 27.28
C CYS A 453 3.49 -4.39 28.15
N ASP A 454 3.53 -4.57 29.47
CA ASP A 454 3.59 -3.44 30.41
C ASP A 454 4.84 -2.58 30.21
N ASP A 455 4.72 -1.28 30.40
CA ASP A 455 5.82 -0.32 30.23
C ASP A 455 7.02 -0.63 31.14
N ASP A 456 6.77 -1.20 32.32
CA ASP A 456 7.80 -1.60 33.29
C ASP A 456 8.35 -3.03 33.07
N ALA A 457 7.91 -3.72 32.01
CA ALA A 457 8.40 -5.05 31.69
C ALA A 457 9.91 -5.07 31.40
N SER A 458 10.57 -6.17 31.78
CA SER A 458 11.99 -6.34 31.50
C SER A 458 12.27 -6.35 29.98
N SER A 459 13.48 -5.92 29.58
CA SER A 459 13.85 -5.90 28.16
C SER A 459 13.77 -7.27 27.48
N GLU A 460 13.94 -8.37 28.23
CA GLU A 460 13.76 -9.72 27.68
C GLU A 460 12.30 -9.99 27.31
N VAL A 461 11.37 -9.66 28.22
CA VAL A 461 9.92 -9.81 27.99
C VAL A 461 9.45 -8.95 26.81
N LYS A 462 9.92 -7.69 26.72
CA LYS A 462 9.59 -6.79 25.59
C LYS A 462 10.05 -7.38 24.26
N ARG A 463 11.26 -7.92 24.20
CA ARG A 463 11.80 -8.57 22.99
C ARG A 463 11.05 -9.83 22.62
N GLU A 464 10.64 -10.64 23.60
CA GLU A 464 9.80 -11.82 23.33
C GLU A 464 8.44 -11.40 22.79
N ALA A 465 7.76 -10.43 23.40
CA ALA A 465 6.49 -9.90 22.92
C ALA A 465 6.61 -9.35 21.49
N LEU A 466 7.67 -8.58 21.19
CA LEU A 466 7.96 -8.09 19.84
C LEU A 466 8.13 -9.23 18.84
N VAL A 467 8.92 -10.26 19.16
CA VAL A 467 9.16 -11.41 18.26
C VAL A 467 7.88 -12.20 18.03
N GLU A 468 7.09 -12.47 19.08
CA GLU A 468 5.81 -13.16 18.94
C GLU A 468 4.84 -12.35 18.08
N ALA A 469 4.75 -11.04 18.28
CA ALA A 469 3.91 -10.18 17.46
C ALA A 469 4.35 -10.16 15.99
N LEU A 470 5.65 -10.10 15.70
CA LEU A 470 6.17 -10.16 14.32
C LEU A 470 5.86 -11.50 13.65
N LEU A 471 6.07 -12.62 14.35
CA LEU A 471 5.81 -13.96 13.80
C LEU A 471 4.32 -14.25 13.67
N SER A 472 3.50 -13.81 14.62
CA SER A 472 2.04 -13.91 14.55
C SER A 472 1.50 -13.16 13.34
N ASN A 473 1.95 -11.92 13.13
CA ASN A 473 1.57 -11.14 11.94
C ASN A 473 2.05 -11.76 10.62
N ALA A 474 3.25 -12.35 10.62
CA ALA A 474 3.76 -13.08 9.46
C ALA A 474 2.89 -14.30 9.13
N ARG A 475 2.51 -15.10 10.14
CA ARG A 475 1.59 -16.24 9.96
C ARG A 475 0.24 -15.78 9.44
N ALA A 476 -0.34 -14.75 10.05
CA ALA A 476 -1.62 -14.18 9.62
C ALA A 476 -1.58 -13.72 8.16
N ALA A 477 -0.48 -13.10 7.71
CA ALA A 477 -0.32 -12.70 6.31
C ALA A 477 -0.29 -13.92 5.36
N ILE A 478 0.39 -15.00 5.74
CA ILE A 478 0.42 -16.25 4.95
C ILE A 478 -0.96 -16.91 4.96
N GLU A 479 -1.64 -16.98 6.09
CA GLU A 479 -2.99 -17.55 6.19
C GLU A 479 -4.01 -16.79 5.35
N ARG A 480 -3.89 -15.46 5.28
CA ARG A 480 -4.75 -14.59 4.47
C ARG A 480 -4.50 -14.77 2.97
N LEU A 481 -3.24 -14.75 2.55
CA LEU A 481 -2.86 -14.66 1.14
C LEU A 481 -2.60 -16.04 0.50
N GLY A 482 -2.29 -17.04 1.32
CA GLY A 482 -1.86 -18.37 0.91
C GLY A 482 -2.98 -19.33 0.53
N ARG A 483 -4.25 -18.92 0.62
CA ARG A 483 -5.40 -19.77 0.26
C ARG A 483 -5.68 -19.82 -1.25
N GLY A 484 -4.98 -19.02 -2.06
CA GLY A 484 -5.25 -18.88 -3.50
C GLY A 484 -6.34 -17.85 -3.80
N GLY A 485 -6.96 -17.93 -4.98
CA GLY A 485 -8.06 -17.04 -5.40
C GLY A 485 -7.65 -15.67 -5.94
N ASP A 486 -6.35 -15.42 -6.09
CA ASP A 486 -5.83 -14.20 -6.71
C ASP A 486 -4.94 -14.50 -7.91
N LEU A 487 -4.66 -13.50 -8.76
CA LEU A 487 -3.95 -13.63 -10.02
C LEU A 487 -2.59 -12.93 -10.00
N THR A 488 -1.61 -13.54 -10.66
CA THR A 488 -0.26 -12.96 -10.84
C THR A 488 -0.29 -11.56 -11.47
N SER A 489 -1.19 -11.32 -12.44
CA SER A 489 -1.35 -10.02 -13.10
C SER A 489 -1.81 -8.92 -12.15
N ARG A 490 -2.66 -9.24 -11.16
CA ARG A 490 -3.14 -8.27 -10.18
C ARG A 490 -2.02 -7.88 -9.21
N VAL A 491 -1.25 -8.87 -8.73
CA VAL A 491 -0.16 -8.65 -7.77
C VAL A 491 1.01 -7.91 -8.41
N LEU A 492 1.36 -8.31 -9.63
CA LEU A 492 2.51 -7.81 -10.37
C LEU A 492 2.16 -6.71 -11.39
N GLY A 493 0.91 -6.24 -11.41
CA GLY A 493 0.39 -5.32 -12.43
C GLY A 493 1.06 -3.94 -12.49
N ALA A 494 1.76 -3.53 -11.42
CA ALA A 494 2.60 -2.33 -11.42
C ALA A 494 4.02 -2.56 -12.02
N GLY A 495 4.25 -3.72 -12.63
CA GLY A 495 5.50 -4.11 -13.29
C GLY A 495 6.20 -5.26 -12.57
N VAL A 496 6.41 -6.37 -13.28
CA VAL A 496 7.11 -7.56 -12.76
C VAL A 496 8.54 -7.21 -12.32
N VAL A 497 9.28 -6.49 -13.16
CA VAL A 497 10.64 -6.01 -12.86
C VAL A 497 10.64 -5.16 -11.59
N LYS A 498 9.73 -4.18 -11.50
CA LYS A 498 9.60 -3.28 -10.35
C LYS A 498 9.33 -4.05 -9.05
N ARG A 499 8.45 -5.06 -9.09
CA ARG A 499 8.12 -5.90 -7.92
C ARG A 499 9.27 -6.82 -7.53
N TYR A 500 10.00 -7.37 -8.51
CA TYR A 500 11.21 -8.14 -8.27
C TYR A 500 12.27 -7.30 -7.54
N GLU A 501 12.65 -6.16 -8.14
CA GLU A 501 13.69 -5.25 -7.65
C GLU A 501 13.30 -4.58 -6.32
N GLY A 502 12.00 -4.32 -6.13
CA GLY A 502 11.49 -3.64 -4.94
C GLY A 502 11.22 -4.54 -3.74
N ARG A 503 10.93 -5.84 -3.93
CA ARG A 503 10.37 -6.70 -2.86
C ARG A 503 11.01 -8.07 -2.67
N LEU A 504 11.67 -8.62 -3.69
CA LEU A 504 12.41 -9.89 -3.59
C LEU A 504 13.90 -9.61 -3.46
N LEU A 505 14.47 -8.92 -4.44
CA LEU A 505 15.90 -8.65 -4.52
C LEU A 505 16.49 -7.97 -3.26
N PRO A 506 15.81 -7.00 -2.60
CA PRO A 506 16.37 -6.35 -1.42
C PRO A 506 16.56 -7.32 -0.25
N VAL A 507 15.67 -8.31 -0.11
CA VAL A 507 15.76 -9.35 0.93
C VAL A 507 16.95 -10.27 0.66
N ALA A 508 17.15 -10.67 -0.60
CA ALA A 508 18.31 -11.46 -1.01
C ALA A 508 19.62 -10.70 -0.79
N LYS A 509 19.72 -9.44 -1.25
CA LYS A 509 20.90 -8.57 -1.03
C LYS A 509 21.24 -8.44 0.46
N PHE A 510 20.23 -8.26 1.32
CA PHE A 510 20.41 -8.20 2.77
C PHE A 510 21.05 -9.48 3.31
N LEU A 511 20.56 -10.66 2.89
CA LEU A 511 21.11 -11.94 3.32
C LEU A 511 22.51 -12.18 2.74
N GLU A 512 22.75 -11.88 1.47
CA GLU A 512 24.06 -12.06 0.79
C GLU A 512 25.18 -11.22 1.39
N CYS A 513 24.87 -10.08 2.01
CA CYS A 513 25.86 -9.19 2.60
C CYS A 513 26.62 -9.89 3.76
N ALA A 514 27.72 -10.54 3.40
CA ALA A 514 28.44 -11.47 4.24
C ALA A 514 29.04 -10.83 5.50
N ALA A 515 29.37 -9.54 5.48
CA ALA A 515 29.86 -8.84 6.67
C ALA A 515 28.74 -8.56 7.69
N LEU A 516 27.50 -8.47 7.21
CA LEU A 516 26.44 -7.80 7.94
C LEU A 516 25.37 -8.72 8.47
N ALA A 517 24.86 -9.62 7.63
CA ALA A 517 24.00 -10.68 8.10
C ALA A 517 24.76 -11.50 9.16
N ARG A 518 26.07 -11.76 9.01
CA ARG A 518 26.83 -12.50 10.05
C ARG A 518 27.00 -11.78 11.38
N SER A 519 26.98 -10.44 11.45
CA SER A 519 27.08 -9.71 12.72
C SER A 519 25.70 -9.48 13.34
N PHE A 520 24.72 -9.04 12.55
CA PHE A 520 23.35 -8.85 13.00
C PHE A 520 22.65 -10.17 13.39
N MET A 521 22.81 -11.24 12.60
CA MET A 521 22.19 -12.55 12.89
C MET A 521 22.75 -13.20 14.16
N LYS A 522 23.88 -12.69 14.69
CA LYS A 522 24.43 -13.10 15.98
C LYS A 522 23.82 -12.35 17.18
N THR A 523 23.04 -11.31 16.95
CA THR A 523 22.37 -10.57 18.03
C THR A 523 21.35 -11.47 18.76
N PRO A 524 21.11 -11.25 20.06
CA PRO A 524 20.11 -12.01 20.81
C PRO A 524 18.72 -11.95 20.17
N LEU A 525 18.32 -10.80 19.65
CA LEU A 525 17.01 -10.59 19.04
C LEU A 525 16.84 -11.39 17.74
N ALA A 526 17.81 -11.34 16.82
CA ALA A 526 17.76 -12.12 15.58
C ALA A 526 17.76 -13.64 15.86
N ARG A 527 18.55 -14.10 16.83
CA ARG A 527 18.57 -15.50 17.26
C ARG A 527 17.26 -15.93 17.90
N LEU A 528 16.67 -15.08 18.74
CA LEU A 528 15.37 -15.32 19.34
C LEU A 528 14.29 -15.48 18.25
N LEU A 529 14.26 -14.59 17.27
CA LEU A 529 13.33 -14.64 16.15
C LEU A 529 13.47 -15.94 15.34
N LEU A 530 14.69 -16.29 14.92
CA LEU A 530 14.95 -17.54 14.19
C LEU A 530 14.54 -18.80 14.99
N ARG A 531 14.88 -18.82 16.29
CA ARG A 531 14.52 -19.91 17.20
C ARG A 531 13.01 -20.06 17.34
N LYS A 532 12.29 -18.98 17.58
CA LYS A 532 10.81 -18.97 17.69
C LYS A 532 10.14 -19.31 16.36
N ALA A 533 10.75 -18.91 15.24
CA ALA A 533 10.31 -19.27 13.89
C ALA A 533 10.65 -20.72 13.50
N ARG A 534 11.45 -21.43 14.31
CA ARG A 534 11.97 -22.78 14.06
C ARG A 534 12.74 -22.89 12.73
N LEU A 535 13.49 -21.84 12.38
CA LEU A 535 14.32 -21.80 11.18
C LEU A 535 15.80 -21.68 11.52
N THR A 536 16.63 -22.32 10.70
CA THR A 536 18.07 -22.08 10.71
C THR A 536 18.43 -20.95 9.74
N GLU A 537 19.51 -20.23 10.00
CA GLU A 537 20.03 -19.22 9.06
C GLU A 537 20.34 -19.85 7.69
N THR A 538 20.87 -21.08 7.66
CA THR A 538 21.20 -21.79 6.43
C THR A 538 19.98 -22.06 5.57
N THR A 539 18.91 -22.63 6.16
CA THR A 539 17.65 -22.90 5.45
C THR A 539 17.09 -21.60 4.88
N LEU A 540 17.00 -20.56 5.71
CA LEU A 540 16.46 -19.26 5.32
C LEU A 540 17.22 -18.65 4.13
N ARG A 541 18.56 -18.71 4.15
CA ARG A 541 19.41 -18.23 3.06
C ARG A 541 19.20 -19.03 1.78
N LEU A 542 19.32 -20.35 1.84
CA LEU A 542 19.24 -21.20 0.65
C LEU A 542 17.89 -21.00 -0.07
N THR A 543 16.80 -20.97 0.68
CA THR A 543 15.45 -20.77 0.14
C THR A 543 15.27 -19.38 -0.46
N VAL A 544 15.64 -18.31 0.26
CA VAL A 544 15.43 -16.94 -0.23
C VAL A 544 16.29 -16.64 -1.45
N LEU A 545 17.57 -17.06 -1.42
CA LEU A 545 18.48 -16.84 -2.54
C LEU A 545 18.11 -17.70 -3.75
N GLY A 546 17.66 -18.94 -3.54
CA GLY A 546 17.21 -19.84 -4.60
C GLY A 546 16.05 -19.25 -5.40
N LEU A 547 14.94 -18.90 -4.74
CA LEU A 547 13.79 -18.31 -5.44
C LEU A 547 14.15 -16.96 -6.07
N THR A 548 14.95 -16.12 -5.39
CA THR A 548 15.29 -14.80 -5.94
C THR A 548 16.18 -14.91 -7.19
N ALA A 549 17.10 -15.89 -7.22
CA ALA A 549 17.92 -16.17 -8.40
C ALA A 549 17.06 -16.72 -9.54
N ASP A 550 16.12 -17.62 -9.24
CA ASP A 550 15.21 -18.17 -10.24
C ASP A 550 14.29 -17.07 -10.81
N ALA A 551 13.68 -16.25 -9.95
CA ALA A 551 12.80 -15.15 -10.34
C ALA A 551 13.49 -14.05 -11.16
N ALA A 552 14.83 -13.95 -11.09
CA ALA A 552 15.60 -12.97 -11.86
C ALA A 552 15.36 -13.10 -13.38
N ARG A 553 15.06 -14.30 -13.87
CA ARG A 553 14.78 -14.55 -15.30
C ARG A 553 13.59 -13.77 -15.83
N PHE A 554 12.62 -13.43 -14.98
CA PHE A 554 11.46 -12.61 -15.33
C PHE A 554 11.76 -11.12 -15.36
N ALA A 555 12.90 -10.71 -14.79
CA ALA A 555 13.40 -9.34 -14.76
C ALA A 555 14.56 -9.11 -15.74
N GLU A 556 15.05 -10.14 -16.43
CA GLU A 556 16.05 -9.99 -17.49
C GLU A 556 15.47 -9.20 -18.67
N LYS A 557 16.17 -8.14 -19.09
CA LYS A 557 15.85 -7.45 -20.34
C LYS A 557 16.10 -8.40 -21.50
N THR A 558 15.06 -8.79 -22.22
CA THR A 558 15.20 -9.51 -23.49
C THR A 558 16.04 -8.63 -24.43
N PRO A 559 17.10 -9.14 -25.07
CA PRO A 559 17.86 -8.36 -26.03
C PRO A 559 16.93 -7.93 -27.16
N ASP A 560 16.90 -6.62 -27.43
CA ASP A 560 16.18 -6.03 -28.56
C ASP A 560 16.60 -6.72 -29.87
N THR A 561 15.74 -7.56 -30.41
CA THR A 561 15.89 -8.10 -31.78
C THR A 561 15.48 -7.07 -32.84
N SER A 562 15.21 -5.83 -32.42
CA SER A 562 14.75 -4.71 -33.24
C SER A 562 15.86 -3.79 -33.76
N THR A 563 17.15 -4.12 -33.57
CA THR A 563 18.20 -3.42 -34.34
C THR A 563 18.10 -3.82 -35.81
N PRO A 564 17.81 -2.89 -36.75
CA PRO A 564 17.88 -3.20 -38.16
C PRO A 564 19.31 -3.63 -38.49
N LYS A 565 19.46 -4.79 -39.14
CA LYS A 565 20.74 -5.21 -39.72
C LYS A 565 21.25 -4.08 -40.60
N THR A 566 22.32 -3.42 -40.17
CA THR A 566 23.07 -2.48 -41.00
C THR A 566 23.37 -3.18 -42.34
N PRO A 567 23.04 -2.60 -43.50
CA PRO A 567 23.41 -3.19 -44.78
C PRO A 567 24.94 -3.32 -44.84
N PRO A 568 25.48 -4.33 -45.54
CA PRO A 568 26.92 -4.49 -45.67
C PRO A 568 27.52 -3.22 -46.26
N GLN A 569 28.41 -2.57 -45.51
CA GLN A 569 29.14 -1.39 -45.98
C GLN A 569 29.98 -1.79 -47.19
N SER A 570 29.82 -1.04 -48.28
CA SER A 570 30.71 -1.07 -49.43
C SER A 570 32.15 -0.73 -49.01
N PRO A 571 33.17 -1.27 -49.71
CA PRO A 571 34.56 -1.17 -49.27
C PRO A 571 35.04 0.30 -49.26
N ARG A 572 35.53 0.75 -48.11
CA ARG A 572 36.13 2.08 -47.90
C ARG A 572 37.36 2.27 -48.79
N LYS A 573 37.42 3.40 -49.50
CA LYS A 573 38.62 3.91 -50.18
C LYS A 573 39.72 4.22 -49.15
N ALA A 574 40.96 3.91 -49.51
CA ALA A 574 42.16 4.08 -48.68
C ALA A 574 42.47 5.57 -48.36
N PRO A 575 43.12 5.87 -47.22
CA PRO A 575 43.46 7.23 -46.81
C PRO A 575 44.65 7.79 -47.60
N LYS A 576 44.62 9.10 -47.92
CA LYS A 576 45.75 9.82 -48.51
C LYS A 576 46.84 10.11 -47.46
N PRO A 577 48.13 10.16 -47.85
CA PRO A 577 49.25 10.39 -46.93
C PRO A 577 49.40 11.88 -46.55
N PRO A 578 50.10 12.19 -45.45
CA PRO A 578 50.25 13.56 -44.94
C PRO A 578 51.37 14.32 -45.65
N THR A 579 51.12 15.62 -45.88
CA THR A 579 52.08 16.57 -46.46
C THR A 579 52.97 17.18 -45.37
N PRO A 580 54.29 17.38 -45.60
CA PRO A 580 55.24 17.79 -44.56
C PRO A 580 55.31 19.31 -44.35
N LEU A 581 55.63 19.69 -43.11
CA LEU A 581 55.92 21.03 -42.63
C LEU A 581 57.27 21.55 -43.16
N SER A 582 57.34 22.85 -43.49
CA SER A 582 58.61 23.57 -43.55
C SER A 582 58.53 24.92 -42.81
N ALA A 583 59.65 25.28 -42.21
CA ALA A 583 59.81 26.23 -41.12
C ALA A 583 60.21 27.66 -41.54
N LYS A 584 60.03 28.61 -40.62
CA LYS A 584 60.86 29.83 -40.36
C LYS A 584 60.40 30.42 -39.01
N ARG A 585 61.19 30.33 -37.91
CA ARG A 585 62.19 31.30 -37.37
C ARG A 585 61.66 32.75 -37.29
N ARG A 586 61.86 33.59 -36.27
CA ARG A 586 62.56 33.65 -34.96
C ARG A 586 62.18 35.07 -34.41
N ILE A 587 62.05 35.36 -33.10
CA ILE A 587 63.01 36.12 -32.27
C ILE A 587 62.33 36.51 -30.93
N GLN A 588 63.04 36.20 -29.82
CA GLN A 588 63.28 36.88 -28.52
C GLN A 588 62.24 37.87 -27.95
N SER A 589 62.01 37.98 -26.62
CA SER A 589 63.01 38.05 -25.55
C SER A 589 62.42 37.74 -24.16
N SER A 590 63.34 37.38 -23.28
CA SER A 590 63.23 37.05 -21.86
C SER A 590 63.19 38.27 -20.94
N THR A 591 62.42 38.21 -19.85
CA THR A 591 62.84 38.82 -18.57
C THR A 591 62.28 38.04 -17.38
N ASN A 592 63.20 37.66 -16.51
CA ASN A 592 63.06 37.07 -15.19
C ASN A 592 62.27 37.98 -14.23
N LEU A 593 61.60 37.43 -13.21
CA LEU A 593 62.07 37.53 -11.80
C LEU A 593 61.18 36.76 -10.81
N PHE A 594 61.85 36.29 -9.76
CA PHE A 594 61.41 35.69 -8.50
C PHE A 594 60.28 36.44 -7.76
N GLY A 595 59.50 35.73 -6.93
CA GLY A 595 58.76 36.35 -5.83
C GLY A 595 57.82 35.41 -5.06
N MET A 596 58.10 35.23 -3.78
CA MET A 596 57.46 34.34 -2.79
C MET A 596 55.96 34.60 -2.47
N VAL A 597 55.22 33.50 -2.21
CA VAL A 597 54.29 33.15 -1.08
C VAL A 597 53.69 34.29 -0.18
N PRO A 598 52.63 34.04 0.62
CA PRO A 598 51.19 33.79 0.37
C PRO A 598 50.24 34.88 0.96
N ARG A 599 48.97 34.88 0.55
CA ARG A 599 47.80 34.95 1.45
C ARG A 599 46.54 34.47 0.73
#